data_AF-A0A351VBF5-F1
#
_entry.id   AF-A0A351VBF5-F1
#
_cell.length_a   1.000
_cell.length_b   1.000
_cell.length_c   1.000
_cell.angle_alpha   90.00
_cell.angle_beta   90.00
_cell.angle_gamma   90.00
#
_symmetry.space_group_name_H-M   'P 1'
#
loop_
_entity.id
_entity.type
_entity.pdbx_description
1 polymer ?
#
loop_
_entity_poly.entity_id
_entity_poly.type
_entity_poly.pdbx_seq_one_letter_code
_entity_poly.pdbx_strand_id
1 'polypeptide(L)'
;MSTHKYIDGICAAGMVLALVIAFLLINAAASGIWEVSAPMGYESRLFDASRVHTIDIVMDGWDSFIEECENEEYAAATAVIDGESFQNVGIRAKGNTSLRTVSEMGSDRYSFKIEFDQYDDAKNYYGLDKLSLNNLIQDTTYMKDYLTYRLMGSFGVDAPLCSYVFITVNGEDWGLYLAVEGVEESFLQRNYGSSYGNLYKPDSTGFGGGRGNGKEFDMGNWEEGPDDDKRQENGQNRRNRTGEDDGDRPDNAPWPGNGGKPEIGEGVGGYGRFAVPDGEFRSGGGMGSDDVKLKYIGDDPDSYSNIFQNAKTDIGSADKKRLIESLKKLSGKEEIEPAVDVDKVIRYFTVHNFVVNGDSYTGQIVHNYYLYEEDGRLSMIPWDYNLAFGTFQGNDAQKAVNDPIDTPLSVSSGEERPMFDWIFSKDEYTELYHQYLTEFIQDTDIEGLIDRTEKMIAPYVEKDSGTFYSYEEFEAGVAALREFCSLRAESIRGQLNGTVPSTAEGQAANPSSLISSPYLTLSDMGTMDDGKRMNRN
;
A
#
# COMPACT_ATOMS: atom_id res chain seq x y z
N MET A 1 -7.39 67.11 -28.64
CA MET A 1 -7.03 65.72 -28.96
C MET A 1 -5.59 65.72 -29.47
N SER A 2 -4.63 65.37 -28.62
CA SER A 2 -3.20 65.35 -28.97
C SER A 2 -2.89 64.09 -29.78
N THR A 3 -2.77 64.23 -31.10
CA THR A 3 -2.25 63.19 -31.99
C THR A 3 -0.73 63.14 -31.84
N HIS A 4 -0.26 62.24 -30.97
CA HIS A 4 1.18 61.99 -30.83
C HIS A 4 1.70 61.38 -32.13
N LYS A 5 2.72 61.99 -32.75
CA LYS A 5 3.24 61.65 -34.09
C LYS A 5 3.73 60.21 -34.27
N TYR A 6 3.83 59.47 -33.17
CA TYR A 6 4.35 58.10 -33.10
C TYR A 6 3.32 57.11 -32.53
N ILE A 7 2.09 57.54 -32.24
CA ILE A 7 1.10 56.69 -31.57
C ILE A 7 0.75 55.46 -32.42
N ASP A 8 0.62 55.63 -33.73
CA ASP A 8 0.34 54.53 -34.66
C ASP A 8 1.52 53.54 -34.71
N GLY A 9 2.76 54.04 -34.64
CA GLY A 9 3.96 53.19 -34.59
C GLY A 9 4.08 52.42 -33.28
N ILE A 10 3.72 53.03 -32.15
CA ILE A 10 3.70 52.38 -30.84
C ILE A 10 2.60 51.33 -30.78
N CYS A 11 1.40 51.62 -31.32
CA CYS A 11 0.31 50.66 -31.40
C CYS A 11 0.65 49.48 -32.33
N ALA A 12 1.27 49.73 -33.48
CA ALA A 12 1.73 48.67 -34.38
C ALA A 12 2.81 47.80 -33.72
N ALA A 13 3.79 48.40 -33.05
CA ALA A 13 4.81 47.66 -32.31
C ALA A 13 4.22 46.83 -31.16
N GLY A 14 3.26 47.38 -30.41
CA GLY A 14 2.54 46.67 -29.36
C GLY A 14 1.73 45.49 -29.90
N MET A 15 1.09 45.64 -31.06
CA MET A 15 0.33 44.57 -31.71
C MET A 15 1.24 43.45 -32.22
N VAL A 16 2.39 43.79 -32.83
CA VAL A 16 3.39 42.81 -33.24
C VAL A 16 3.95 42.06 -32.03
N LEU A 17 4.27 42.76 -30.94
CA LEU A 17 4.72 42.13 -29.70
C LEU A 17 3.67 41.18 -29.12
N ALA A 18 2.40 41.58 -29.10
CA ALA A 18 1.29 40.74 -28.63
C ALA A 18 1.13 39.48 -29.51
N LEU A 19 1.26 39.60 -30.83
CA LEU A 19 1.20 38.46 -31.75
C LEU A 19 2.40 37.51 -31.58
N VAL A 20 3.59 38.04 -31.32
CA VAL A 20 4.78 37.22 -31.01
C VAL A 20 4.60 36.49 -29.68
N ILE A 21 4.10 37.16 -28.64
CA ILE A 21 3.80 36.52 -27.34
C ILE A 21 2.73 35.44 -27.51
N ALA A 22 1.64 35.73 -28.23
CA ALA A 22 0.59 34.75 -28.50
C ALA A 22 1.13 33.54 -29.28
N PHE A 23 1.96 33.77 -30.30
CA PHE A 23 2.61 32.70 -31.05
C PHE A 23 3.55 31.87 -30.17
N LEU A 24 4.30 32.48 -29.26
CA LEU A 24 5.14 31.77 -28.30
C LEU A 24 4.31 30.94 -27.30
N LEU A 25 3.21 31.49 -26.79
CA LEU A 25 2.31 30.78 -25.88
C LEU A 25 1.60 29.60 -26.56
N ILE A 26 1.16 29.76 -27.82
CA ILE A 26 0.55 28.67 -28.60
C ILE A 26 1.55 27.54 -28.88
N ASN A 27 2.85 27.85 -28.99
CA ASN A 27 3.91 26.86 -29.20
C ASN A 27 4.64 26.47 -27.89
N ALA A 28 4.16 26.89 -26.73
CA ALA A 28 4.80 26.61 -25.44
C ALA A 28 4.82 25.10 -25.12
N ALA A 29 3.74 24.39 -25.46
CA ALA A 29 3.65 22.94 -25.31
C ALA A 29 4.69 22.18 -26.18
N ALA A 30 4.98 22.67 -27.39
CA ALA A 30 6.03 22.12 -28.25
C ALA A 30 7.46 22.45 -27.78
N SER A 31 7.61 23.39 -26.83
CA SER A 31 8.88 23.85 -26.28
C SER A 31 9.23 23.20 -24.94
N GLY A 32 8.44 22.22 -24.48
CA GLY A 32 8.62 21.57 -23.18
C GLY A 32 8.29 22.48 -21.99
N ILE A 33 7.51 23.54 -22.21
CA ILE A 33 6.96 24.37 -21.13
C ILE A 33 5.65 23.69 -20.72
N TRP A 34 5.71 22.92 -19.65
CA TRP A 34 4.55 22.29 -19.04
C TRP A 34 3.70 23.35 -18.32
N GLU A 35 2.38 23.23 -18.38
CA GLU A 35 1.53 23.92 -17.40
C GLU A 35 1.89 23.35 -16.03
N VAL A 36 2.54 24.17 -15.20
CA VAL A 36 2.64 23.87 -13.78
C VAL A 36 1.22 24.08 -13.24
N SER A 37 0.53 22.98 -12.94
CA SER A 37 -0.71 23.04 -12.17
C SER A 37 -0.46 23.94 -10.96
N ALA A 38 -1.29 24.96 -10.77
CA ALA A 38 -1.11 25.85 -9.63
C ALA A 38 -1.14 24.99 -8.35
N PRO A 39 -0.17 25.15 -7.41
CA PRO A 39 -0.16 24.35 -6.19
C PRO A 39 -1.50 24.50 -5.49
N MET A 40 -2.12 23.37 -5.16
CA MET A 40 -3.51 23.35 -4.70
C MET A 40 -3.64 24.03 -3.34
N GLY A 41 -2.56 24.00 -2.54
CA GLY A 41 -2.34 24.77 -1.33
C GLY A 41 -2.20 23.88 -0.10
N TYR A 42 -2.85 22.71 -0.10
CA TYR A 42 -2.83 21.75 1.00
C TYR A 42 -1.45 21.12 1.24
N GLU A 43 -0.60 21.06 0.21
CA GLU A 43 0.72 20.42 0.24
C GLU A 43 1.66 21.10 1.25
N SER A 44 1.61 22.43 1.31
CA SER A 44 2.44 23.24 2.21
C SER A 44 1.77 23.57 3.56
N ARG A 45 0.55 23.08 3.76
CA ARG A 45 -0.27 23.32 4.96
C ARG A 45 -0.32 22.05 5.79
N LEU A 46 -1.39 21.29 5.70
CA LEU A 46 -1.56 20.04 6.46
C LEU A 46 -0.42 19.06 6.21
N PHE A 47 0.20 19.06 5.03
CA PHE A 47 1.34 18.18 4.73
C PHE A 47 2.72 18.84 4.87
N ASP A 48 2.82 19.95 5.62
CA ASP A 48 4.11 20.45 6.10
C ASP A 48 4.71 19.48 7.14
N ALA A 49 5.41 18.47 6.64
CA ALA A 49 5.98 17.42 7.46
C ALA A 49 7.23 17.82 8.26
N SER A 50 7.43 19.13 8.51
CA SER A 50 8.44 19.64 9.45
C SER A 50 7.96 19.72 10.90
N ARG A 51 6.65 19.48 11.13
CA ARG A 51 6.02 19.53 12.46
C ARG A 51 4.86 18.53 12.58
N VAL A 52 4.38 18.35 13.81
CA VAL A 52 3.10 17.71 14.08
C VAL A 52 2.00 18.79 14.05
N HIS A 53 0.98 18.57 13.23
CA HIS A 53 -0.20 19.44 13.08
C HIS A 53 -1.25 19.16 14.16
N THR A 54 -2.28 19.99 14.24
CA THR A 54 -3.43 19.75 15.13
C THR A 54 -4.71 19.64 14.34
N ILE A 55 -5.54 18.64 14.65
CA ILE A 55 -6.91 18.52 14.12
C ILE A 55 -7.85 18.35 15.31
N ASP A 56 -8.74 19.33 15.52
CA ASP A 56 -9.86 19.18 16.46
C ASP A 56 -11.10 18.72 15.68
N ILE A 57 -11.63 17.56 16.04
CA ILE A 57 -12.88 17.02 15.51
C ILE A 57 -14.00 17.47 16.43
N VAL A 58 -14.82 18.38 15.95
CA VAL A 58 -15.97 18.90 16.70
C VAL A 58 -17.23 18.24 16.17
N MET A 59 -17.87 17.41 17.00
CA MET A 59 -19.14 16.77 16.69
C MET A 59 -19.96 16.40 17.92
N ASP A 60 -21.27 16.57 17.79
CA ASP A 60 -22.23 16.08 18.77
C ASP A 60 -22.32 14.54 18.69
N GLY A 61 -22.35 13.87 19.84
CA GLY A 61 -22.54 12.42 19.90
C GLY A 61 -21.32 11.60 19.47
N TRP A 62 -20.09 12.07 19.74
CA TRP A 62 -18.85 11.33 19.47
C TRP A 62 -18.90 9.89 20.01
N ASP A 63 -19.30 9.70 21.27
CA ASP A 63 -19.35 8.37 21.89
C ASP A 63 -20.28 7.42 21.11
N SER A 64 -21.46 7.89 20.71
CA SER A 64 -22.40 7.10 19.90
C SER A 64 -21.86 6.83 18.49
N PHE A 65 -21.14 7.78 17.90
CA PHE A 65 -20.45 7.56 16.63
C PHE A 65 -19.42 6.43 16.77
N ILE A 66 -18.59 6.45 17.80
CA ILE A 66 -17.58 5.40 18.05
C ILE A 66 -18.24 4.03 18.27
N GLU A 67 -19.33 3.95 19.03
CA GLU A 67 -20.08 2.71 19.25
C GLU A 67 -20.63 2.08 17.96
N GLU A 68 -20.94 2.91 16.94
CA GLU A 68 -21.58 2.47 15.70
C GLU A 68 -20.64 2.49 14.48
N CYS A 69 -19.44 3.07 14.58
CA CYS A 69 -18.60 3.44 13.45
C CYS A 69 -18.13 2.26 12.58
N GLU A 70 -18.20 1.02 13.09
CA GLU A 70 -17.92 -0.19 12.31
C GLU A 70 -18.82 -0.36 11.07
N ASN A 71 -19.96 0.34 11.03
CA ASN A 71 -20.83 0.37 9.85
C ASN A 71 -20.25 1.16 8.66
N GLU A 72 -19.15 1.88 8.87
CA GLU A 72 -18.47 2.77 7.93
C GLU A 72 -19.37 3.88 7.33
N GLU A 73 -20.41 4.31 8.04
CA GLU A 73 -21.29 5.40 7.60
C GLU A 73 -20.69 6.77 7.94
N TYR A 74 -20.89 7.74 7.03
CA TYR A 74 -20.44 9.11 7.24
C TYR A 74 -21.35 9.85 8.22
N ALA A 75 -20.74 10.42 9.26
CA ALA A 75 -21.33 11.41 10.14
C ALA A 75 -20.84 12.81 9.77
N ALA A 76 -21.66 13.83 10.04
CA ALA A 76 -21.26 15.22 9.85
C ALA A 76 -20.45 15.72 11.05
N ALA A 77 -19.32 16.37 10.77
CA ALA A 77 -18.47 16.98 11.79
C ALA A 77 -17.94 18.35 11.32
N THR A 78 -17.27 19.05 12.22
CA THR A 78 -16.38 20.17 11.89
C THR A 78 -14.95 19.76 12.17
N ALA A 79 -14.06 19.91 11.18
CA ALA A 79 -12.63 19.73 11.38
C ALA A 79 -11.96 21.09 11.56
N VAL A 80 -11.25 21.30 12.67
CA VAL A 80 -10.43 22.50 12.89
C VAL A 80 -8.97 22.12 12.73
N ILE A 81 -8.38 22.49 11.59
CA ILE A 81 -7.02 22.11 11.19
C ILE A 81 -6.09 23.31 11.40
N ASP A 82 -5.10 23.16 12.28
CA ASP A 82 -4.18 24.25 12.67
C ASP A 82 -4.90 25.56 13.04
N GLY A 83 -6.07 25.45 13.67
CA GLY A 83 -6.92 26.58 14.09
C GLY A 83 -7.88 27.12 13.01
N GLU A 84 -7.87 26.57 11.79
CA GLU A 84 -8.80 26.93 10.73
C GLU A 84 -9.97 25.95 10.66
N SER A 85 -11.21 26.46 10.68
CA SER A 85 -12.42 25.64 10.80
C SER A 85 -13.04 25.30 9.44
N PHE A 86 -13.27 24.01 9.21
CA PHE A 86 -13.94 23.43 8.05
C PHE A 86 -15.23 22.74 8.51
N GLN A 87 -16.36 23.38 8.27
CA GLN A 87 -17.67 22.93 8.74
C GLN A 87 -18.34 21.97 7.75
N ASN A 88 -19.11 21.04 8.31
CA ASN A 88 -19.92 20.08 7.56
C ASN A 88 -19.06 19.18 6.66
N VAL A 89 -17.97 18.67 7.23
CA VAL A 89 -17.16 17.60 6.63
C VAL A 89 -17.80 16.26 6.97
N GLY A 90 -17.61 15.25 6.11
CA GLY A 90 -17.93 13.87 6.43
C GLY A 90 -16.80 13.23 7.22
N ILE A 91 -17.11 12.55 8.31
CA ILE A 91 -16.19 11.67 9.04
C ILE A 91 -16.76 10.26 9.11
N ARG A 92 -15.92 9.25 8.93
CA ARG A 92 -16.25 7.84 9.20
C ARG A 92 -15.04 7.08 9.70
N ALA A 93 -15.26 5.96 10.39
CA ALA A 93 -14.18 5.00 10.58
C ALA A 93 -13.78 4.35 9.25
N LYS A 94 -12.52 3.91 9.17
CA LYS A 94 -11.96 3.18 8.03
C LYS A 94 -11.19 1.96 8.48
N GLY A 95 -11.17 0.97 7.59
CA GLY A 95 -10.28 -0.16 7.64
C GLY A 95 -11.06 -1.46 7.51
N ASN A 96 -10.38 -2.51 7.06
CA ASN A 96 -10.99 -3.83 6.98
C ASN A 96 -10.62 -4.61 8.25
N THR A 97 -9.50 -5.33 8.21
CA THR A 97 -8.99 -6.08 9.37
C THR A 97 -8.74 -5.19 10.58
N SER A 98 -8.16 -3.99 10.39
CA SER A 98 -7.82 -3.07 11.48
C SER A 98 -9.04 -2.57 12.26
N LEU A 99 -10.17 -2.36 11.58
CA LEU A 99 -11.41 -1.90 12.19
C LEU A 99 -11.93 -2.94 13.19
N ARG A 100 -11.97 -4.21 12.78
CA ARG A 100 -12.34 -5.32 13.66
C ARG A 100 -11.33 -5.52 14.79
N THR A 101 -10.03 -5.42 14.49
CA THR A 101 -8.97 -5.58 15.51
C THR A 101 -9.08 -4.54 16.63
N VAL A 102 -9.37 -3.27 16.31
CA VAL A 102 -9.58 -2.22 17.32
C VAL A 102 -10.72 -2.60 18.28
N SER A 103 -11.86 -3.02 17.73
CA SER A 103 -13.04 -3.44 18.51
C SER A 103 -12.76 -4.70 19.34
N GLU A 104 -12.09 -5.70 18.77
CA GLU A 104 -11.67 -6.94 19.45
C GLU A 104 -10.67 -6.72 20.59
N MET A 105 -9.90 -5.62 20.53
CA MET A 105 -9.00 -5.17 21.60
C MET A 105 -9.72 -4.36 22.69
N GLY A 106 -11.00 -4.04 22.51
CA GLY A 106 -11.74 -3.13 23.39
C GLY A 106 -11.20 -1.69 23.34
N SER A 107 -10.54 -1.31 22.24
CA SER A 107 -10.05 0.05 22.01
C SER A 107 -11.09 0.84 21.20
N ASP A 108 -11.12 2.15 21.41
CA ASP A 108 -11.89 3.14 20.64
C ASP A 108 -11.04 3.88 19.59
N ARG A 109 -9.75 3.54 19.50
CA ARG A 109 -8.77 4.22 18.65
C ARG A 109 -8.87 3.78 17.19
N TYR A 110 -9.99 4.07 16.54
CA TYR A 110 -10.21 3.74 15.14
C TYR A 110 -9.41 4.65 14.21
N SER A 111 -9.06 4.14 13.02
CA SER A 111 -8.65 5.02 11.92
C SER A 111 -9.87 5.74 11.36
N PHE A 112 -9.71 6.98 10.89
CA PHE A 112 -10.80 7.77 10.33
C PHE A 112 -10.52 8.21 8.89
N LYS A 113 -11.57 8.54 8.16
CA LYS A 113 -11.51 9.34 6.93
C LYS A 113 -12.28 10.63 7.14
N ILE A 114 -11.71 11.73 6.66
CA ILE A 114 -12.39 13.01 6.54
C ILE A 114 -12.55 13.32 5.04
N GLU A 115 -13.79 13.55 4.62
CA GLU A 115 -14.14 14.00 3.27
C GLU A 115 -14.71 15.42 3.36
N PHE A 116 -14.03 16.38 2.73
CA PHE A 116 -14.38 17.80 2.82
C PHE A 116 -15.57 18.17 1.94
N ASP A 117 -15.81 17.40 0.89
CA ASP A 117 -16.84 17.57 -0.14
C ASP A 117 -18.06 16.65 0.04
N GLN A 118 -18.03 15.72 1.00
CA GLN A 118 -19.07 14.69 1.25
C GLN A 118 -20.53 15.21 1.21
N TYR A 119 -20.76 16.46 1.62
CA TYR A 119 -22.09 17.07 1.66
C TYR A 119 -22.21 18.34 0.82
N ASP A 120 -21.12 18.81 0.21
CA ASP A 120 -21.04 20.02 -0.59
C ASP A 120 -19.79 19.98 -1.50
N ASP A 121 -19.96 19.56 -2.75
CA ASP A 121 -18.90 19.39 -3.76
C ASP A 121 -18.04 20.66 -4.01
N ALA A 122 -18.49 21.83 -3.56
CA ALA A 122 -17.72 23.07 -3.66
C ALA A 122 -16.67 23.24 -2.54
N LYS A 123 -16.72 22.43 -1.48
CA LYS A 123 -15.81 22.51 -0.33
C LYS A 123 -14.62 21.59 -0.50
N ASN A 124 -13.47 22.08 -0.08
CA ASN A 124 -12.22 21.33 -0.02
C ASN A 124 -11.32 21.95 1.04
N TYR A 125 -10.31 21.22 1.50
CA TYR A 125 -9.21 21.77 2.28
C TYR A 125 -8.11 22.23 1.33
N TYR A 126 -8.21 23.46 0.83
CA TYR A 126 -7.22 24.03 -0.11
C TYR A 126 -6.90 23.06 -1.26
N GLY A 127 -7.93 22.51 -1.88
CA GLY A 127 -7.85 21.51 -2.96
C GLY A 127 -7.84 20.05 -2.52
N LEU A 128 -7.55 19.73 -1.25
CA LEU A 128 -7.67 18.36 -0.74
C LEU A 128 -9.15 17.98 -0.55
N ASP A 129 -9.56 16.89 -1.19
CA ASP A 129 -10.90 16.28 -1.11
C ASP A 129 -11.01 15.33 0.09
N LYS A 130 -9.98 14.48 0.29
CA LYS A 130 -10.03 13.36 1.21
C LYS A 130 -8.74 13.19 2.01
N LEU A 131 -8.91 12.98 3.30
CA LEU A 131 -7.85 12.76 4.26
C LEU A 131 -8.06 11.44 5.00
N SER A 132 -7.04 10.59 5.02
CA SER A 132 -7.00 9.41 5.89
C SER A 132 -6.24 9.72 7.17
N LEU A 133 -6.79 9.35 8.31
CA LEU A 133 -6.18 9.45 9.64
C LEU A 133 -5.89 8.03 10.12
N ASN A 134 -4.63 7.60 10.04
CA ASN A 134 -4.20 6.26 10.41
C ASN A 134 -3.86 6.21 11.90
N ASN A 135 -4.42 5.22 12.59
CA ASN A 135 -4.26 5.00 14.04
C ASN A 135 -2.95 4.28 14.44
N LEU A 136 -2.21 3.73 13.47
CA LEU A 136 -0.88 3.12 13.63
C LEU A 136 -0.88 1.79 14.42
N ILE A 137 -1.99 1.05 14.41
CA ILE A 137 -2.21 -0.18 15.21
C ILE A 137 -1.21 -1.34 15.05
N GLN A 138 -0.47 -1.41 13.94
CA GLN A 138 0.49 -2.47 13.64
C GLN A 138 1.93 -1.95 13.53
N ASP A 139 2.15 -0.71 13.97
CA ASP A 139 3.41 -0.02 13.81
C ASP A 139 3.84 0.61 15.14
N THR A 140 4.60 -0.16 15.91
CA THR A 140 5.23 0.29 17.15
C THR A 140 6.15 1.47 16.92
N THR A 141 6.69 1.63 15.70
CA THR A 141 7.59 2.74 15.36
C THR A 141 6.87 4.03 15.02
N TYR A 142 5.55 3.97 14.73
CA TYR A 142 4.74 5.07 14.19
C TYR A 142 5.22 5.60 12.82
N MET A 143 6.23 5.00 12.20
CA MET A 143 7.01 5.59 11.11
C MET A 143 6.93 4.86 9.77
N LYS A 144 6.44 3.63 9.66
CA LYS A 144 6.64 2.80 8.46
C LYS A 144 5.97 3.37 7.21
N ASP A 145 4.70 3.75 7.31
CA ASP A 145 3.97 4.45 6.24
C ASP A 145 4.68 5.77 5.89
N TYR A 146 4.93 6.59 6.92
CA TYR A 146 5.53 7.92 6.76
C TYR A 146 6.88 7.85 6.04
N LEU A 147 7.80 7.03 6.52
CA LEU A 147 9.12 6.86 5.91
C LEU A 147 8.98 6.34 4.48
N THR A 148 8.12 5.35 4.25
CA THR A 148 7.97 4.79 2.90
C THR A 148 7.48 5.84 1.91
N TYR A 149 6.42 6.58 2.22
CA TYR A 149 5.91 7.62 1.31
C TYR A 149 6.92 8.75 1.12
N ARG A 150 7.66 9.14 2.16
CA ARG A 150 8.71 10.17 2.06
C ARG A 150 9.89 9.71 1.22
N LEU A 151 10.34 8.47 1.36
CA LEU A 151 11.40 7.86 0.56
C LEU A 151 10.96 7.76 -0.90
N MET A 152 9.77 7.22 -1.17
CA MET A 152 9.20 7.10 -2.50
C MET A 152 9.04 8.47 -3.20
N GLY A 153 8.44 9.45 -2.52
CA GLY A 153 8.31 10.80 -3.04
C GLY A 153 9.66 11.47 -3.33
N SER A 154 10.64 11.33 -2.42
CA SER A 154 11.99 11.87 -2.65
C SER A 154 12.74 11.19 -3.80
N PHE A 155 12.37 9.95 -4.13
CA PHE A 155 13.00 9.16 -5.19
C PHE A 155 12.22 9.23 -6.52
N GLY A 156 11.22 10.11 -6.62
CA GLY A 156 10.50 10.40 -7.87
C GLY A 156 9.28 9.52 -8.16
N VAL A 157 8.78 8.80 -7.15
CA VAL A 157 7.51 8.07 -7.24
C VAL A 157 6.36 9.00 -6.88
N ASP A 158 5.26 8.94 -7.62
CA ASP A 158 4.03 9.64 -7.24
C ASP A 158 3.44 8.97 -5.99
N ALA A 159 3.80 9.48 -4.82
CA ALA A 159 3.40 8.94 -3.51
C ALA A 159 2.42 9.88 -2.79
N PRO A 160 1.51 9.33 -1.94
CA PRO A 160 0.66 10.14 -1.08
C PRO A 160 1.48 11.06 -0.19
N LEU A 161 1.05 12.31 -0.04
CA LEU A 161 1.59 13.18 0.99
C LEU A 161 1.17 12.69 2.38
N CYS A 162 2.04 12.85 3.36
CA CYS A 162 1.73 12.50 4.74
C CYS A 162 2.44 13.42 5.75
N SER A 163 1.80 13.59 6.90
CA SER A 163 2.29 14.34 8.06
C SER A 163 1.68 13.79 9.34
N TYR A 164 2.27 14.11 10.49
CA TYR A 164 1.68 13.73 11.76
C TYR A 164 0.68 14.78 12.23
N VAL A 165 -0.42 14.32 12.83
CA VAL A 165 -1.42 15.17 13.47
C VAL A 165 -1.65 14.68 14.90
N PHE A 166 -1.78 15.61 15.84
CA PHE A 166 -2.34 15.33 17.14
C PHE A 166 -3.83 15.68 17.11
N ILE A 167 -4.67 14.67 17.28
CA ILE A 167 -6.12 14.81 17.24
C ILE A 167 -6.62 15.20 18.62
N THR A 168 -7.55 16.15 18.65
CA THR A 168 -8.47 16.37 19.76
C THR A 168 -9.90 16.12 19.29
N VAL A 169 -10.79 15.76 20.21
CA VAL A 169 -12.21 15.62 19.94
C VAL A 169 -12.95 16.52 20.91
N ASN A 170 -13.73 17.46 20.39
CA ASN A 170 -14.43 18.48 21.19
C ASN A 170 -13.50 19.19 22.19
N GLY A 171 -12.23 19.40 21.80
CA GLY A 171 -11.18 20.01 22.64
C GLY A 171 -10.50 19.10 23.66
N GLU A 172 -10.87 17.82 23.75
CA GLU A 172 -10.20 16.83 24.60
C GLU A 172 -9.16 16.02 23.80
N ASP A 173 -8.03 15.69 24.44
CA ASP A 173 -6.94 14.96 23.77
C ASP A 173 -7.40 13.57 23.30
N TRP A 174 -7.13 13.23 22.04
CA TRP A 174 -7.45 11.91 21.45
C TRP A 174 -6.19 11.10 21.13
N GLY A 175 -5.22 11.69 20.42
CA GLY A 175 -3.92 11.04 20.21
C GLY A 175 -3.19 11.40 18.92
N LEU A 176 -1.99 10.85 18.75
CA LEU A 176 -1.11 11.03 17.60
C LEU A 176 -1.49 10.09 16.44
N TYR A 177 -1.84 10.66 15.29
CA TYR A 177 -2.21 9.92 14.08
C TYR A 177 -1.30 10.33 12.92
N LEU A 178 -1.24 9.46 11.90
CA LEU A 178 -0.65 9.81 10.63
C LEU A 178 -1.77 10.28 9.67
N ALA A 179 -1.70 11.55 9.26
CA ALA A 179 -2.50 12.12 8.21
C ALA A 179 -1.90 11.73 6.84
N VAL A 180 -2.70 11.11 5.98
CA VAL A 180 -2.30 10.64 4.64
C VAL A 180 -3.30 11.14 3.60
N GLU A 181 -2.77 11.74 2.54
CA GLU A 181 -3.53 12.16 1.36
C GLU A 181 -4.31 10.97 0.74
N GLY A 182 -5.59 11.17 0.45
CA GLY A 182 -6.37 10.19 -0.30
C GLY A 182 -5.88 10.09 -1.75
N VAL A 183 -5.61 8.87 -2.22
CA VAL A 183 -5.27 8.61 -3.63
C VAL A 183 -6.55 8.61 -4.46
N GLU A 184 -7.10 9.81 -4.69
CA GLU A 184 -8.31 10.08 -5.47
C GLU A 184 -8.13 11.40 -6.26
N GLU A 185 -9.15 12.24 -6.39
CA GLU A 185 -9.17 13.40 -7.29
C GLU A 185 -8.01 14.37 -7.01
N SER A 186 -7.83 14.78 -5.76
CA SER A 186 -6.81 15.78 -5.40
C SER A 186 -5.39 15.27 -5.66
N PHE A 187 -5.13 14.00 -5.33
CA PHE A 187 -3.86 13.34 -5.64
C PHE A 187 -3.60 13.32 -7.15
N LEU A 188 -4.61 12.93 -7.95
CA LEU A 188 -4.47 12.87 -9.39
C LEU A 188 -4.21 14.25 -9.99
N GLN A 189 -4.95 15.26 -9.55
CA GLN A 189 -4.76 16.64 -10.00
C GLN A 189 -3.38 17.19 -9.63
N ARG A 190 -2.86 16.87 -8.43
CA ARG A 190 -1.54 17.31 -7.97
C ARG A 190 -0.41 16.68 -8.80
N ASN A 191 -0.50 15.39 -9.10
CA ASN A 191 0.60 14.66 -9.76
C ASN A 191 0.51 14.66 -11.29
N TYR A 192 -0.69 14.76 -11.86
CA TYR A 192 -0.93 14.57 -13.31
C TYR A 192 -1.72 15.73 -13.96
N GLY A 193 -2.13 16.73 -13.18
CA GLY A 193 -2.90 17.88 -13.69
C GLY A 193 -4.39 17.58 -13.89
N SER A 194 -5.16 18.53 -14.41
CA SER A 194 -6.63 18.41 -14.53
C SER A 194 -7.12 17.46 -15.62
N SER A 195 -6.22 16.96 -16.46
CA SER A 195 -6.51 16.00 -17.53
C SER A 195 -5.81 14.66 -17.26
N TYR A 196 -5.80 14.26 -15.98
CA TYR A 196 -5.20 13.02 -15.53
C TYR A 196 -5.91 11.79 -16.15
N GLY A 197 -5.24 10.64 -16.11
CA GLY A 197 -5.71 9.36 -16.64
C GLY A 197 -6.71 8.60 -15.73
N ASN A 198 -6.71 7.28 -15.80
CA ASN A 198 -7.55 6.44 -14.94
C ASN A 198 -6.81 5.91 -13.74
N LEU A 199 -7.53 5.80 -12.63
CA LEU A 199 -7.02 5.25 -11.39
C LEU A 199 -7.81 4.02 -10.99
N TYR A 200 -7.09 2.95 -10.66
CA TYR A 200 -7.65 1.69 -10.17
C TYR A 200 -7.03 1.34 -8.84
N LYS A 201 -7.81 0.74 -7.95
CA LYS A 201 -7.30 0.06 -6.74
C LYS A 201 -7.60 -1.44 -6.86
N PRO A 202 -6.82 -2.22 -7.64
CA PRO A 202 -7.09 -3.64 -7.81
C PRO A 202 -7.19 -4.33 -6.46
N ASP A 203 -8.28 -5.05 -6.25
CA ASP A 203 -8.54 -5.77 -5.01
C ASP A 203 -9.44 -6.96 -5.28
N SER A 204 -9.01 -8.15 -4.85
CA SER A 204 -9.79 -9.37 -4.99
C SER A 204 -11.06 -9.26 -4.15
N THR A 205 -12.22 -9.41 -4.78
CA THR A 205 -13.53 -9.37 -4.13
C THR A 205 -13.51 -10.23 -2.85
N GLY A 206 -13.50 -9.55 -1.71
CA GLY A 206 -13.26 -10.13 -0.39
C GLY A 206 -12.47 -9.22 0.56
N PHE A 207 -11.57 -8.35 0.07
CA PHE A 207 -10.68 -7.55 0.95
C PHE A 207 -10.99 -6.05 1.05
N GLY A 208 -12.11 -5.57 0.50
CA GLY A 208 -12.69 -4.26 0.84
C GLY A 208 -12.08 -3.01 0.16
N GLY A 209 -11.82 -3.06 -1.15
CA GLY A 209 -11.23 -1.98 -1.94
C GLY A 209 -12.20 -1.14 -2.80
N GLY A 210 -13.47 -1.56 -2.93
CA GLY A 210 -14.46 -0.93 -3.81
C GLY A 210 -15.18 0.27 -3.21
N ARG A 211 -16.15 0.84 -3.94
CA ARG A 211 -17.18 1.77 -3.40
C ARG A 211 -18.07 1.10 -2.32
N GLY A 212 -17.81 -0.17 -1.99
CA GLY A 212 -18.65 -1.06 -1.18
C GLY A 212 -18.20 -1.27 0.27
N ASN A 213 -17.67 -0.23 0.93
CA ASN A 213 -17.60 -0.10 2.40
C ASN A 213 -17.15 -1.35 3.19
N GLY A 214 -16.13 -2.10 2.72
CA GLY A 214 -15.50 -3.18 3.49
C GLY A 214 -16.39 -4.36 3.91
N LYS A 215 -17.64 -4.48 3.43
CA LYS A 215 -18.65 -5.39 4.01
C LYS A 215 -18.44 -6.89 3.74
N GLU A 216 -17.48 -7.27 2.90
CA GLU A 216 -17.34 -8.65 2.39
C GLU A 216 -16.14 -9.44 2.94
N PHE A 217 -15.33 -8.87 3.85
CA PHE A 217 -14.21 -9.60 4.43
C PHE A 217 -14.65 -10.57 5.53
N ASP A 218 -14.39 -11.86 5.34
CA ASP A 218 -14.56 -12.91 6.36
C ASP A 218 -13.24 -13.67 6.56
N MET A 219 -12.70 -13.60 7.78
CA MET A 219 -11.47 -14.27 8.19
C MET A 219 -11.64 -15.80 8.29
N GLY A 220 -12.87 -16.30 8.38
CA GLY A 220 -13.17 -17.74 8.41
C GLY A 220 -12.90 -18.45 7.08
N ASN A 221 -13.11 -17.75 5.95
CA ASN A 221 -12.77 -18.25 4.60
C ASN A 221 -11.25 -18.36 4.36
N TRP A 222 -10.42 -17.89 5.30
CA TRP A 222 -8.97 -17.99 5.23
C TRP A 222 -8.45 -19.23 5.97
N GLU A 223 -9.17 -19.73 6.97
CA GLU A 223 -8.84 -20.98 7.69
C GLU A 223 -9.28 -22.23 6.92
N GLU A 224 -10.38 -22.13 6.16
CA GLU A 224 -10.83 -23.16 5.24
C GLU A 224 -10.36 -22.81 3.82
N GLY A 225 -9.26 -23.43 3.37
CA GLY A 225 -8.78 -23.28 1.99
C GLY A 225 -9.90 -23.57 0.96
N PRO A 226 -9.82 -23.01 -0.26
CA PRO A 226 -10.94 -23.04 -1.20
C PRO A 226 -11.41 -24.47 -1.51
N ASP A 227 -12.70 -24.72 -1.29
CA ASP A 227 -13.40 -25.93 -1.73
C ASP A 227 -13.28 -26.08 -3.24
N ASP A 228 -12.47 -27.05 -3.66
CA ASP A 228 -12.13 -27.35 -5.04
C ASP A 228 -13.24 -28.16 -5.74
N ASP A 229 -14.49 -27.75 -5.60
CA ASP A 229 -15.65 -28.55 -5.99
C ASP A 229 -16.66 -27.79 -6.87
N LYS A 230 -16.16 -27.03 -7.87
CA LYS A 230 -16.96 -26.59 -9.03
C LYS A 230 -16.15 -26.56 -10.33
N ARG A 231 -15.52 -27.68 -10.67
CA ARG A 231 -15.09 -27.96 -12.06
C ARG A 231 -15.44 -29.39 -12.46
N GLN A 232 -16.69 -29.61 -12.84
CA GLN A 232 -17.07 -30.52 -13.92
C GLN A 232 -18.59 -30.54 -14.11
N GLU A 233 -19.10 -29.81 -15.08
CA GLU A 233 -20.33 -30.22 -15.79
C GLU A 233 -20.32 -29.64 -17.21
N ASN A 234 -19.68 -30.35 -18.14
CA ASN A 234 -20.15 -30.47 -19.52
C ASN A 234 -19.35 -31.53 -20.27
N GLY A 235 -19.98 -32.65 -20.63
CA GLY A 235 -19.31 -33.67 -21.46
C GLY A 235 -19.94 -35.05 -21.48
N GLN A 236 -21.21 -35.12 -21.88
CA GLN A 236 -21.88 -36.24 -22.57
C GLN A 236 -21.17 -37.63 -22.68
N ASN A 237 -21.88 -38.64 -22.15
CA ASN A 237 -22.28 -39.87 -22.85
C ASN A 237 -21.28 -41.05 -22.91
N ARG A 238 -21.50 -42.11 -22.09
CA ARG A 238 -21.90 -43.48 -22.53
C ARG A 238 -21.69 -44.58 -21.46
N ARG A 239 -22.80 -45.28 -21.17
CA ARG A 239 -22.99 -46.74 -21.01
C ARG A 239 -22.43 -47.49 -19.77
N ASN A 240 -23.39 -47.97 -18.96
CA ASN A 240 -23.57 -49.33 -18.40
C ASN A 240 -22.37 -50.30 -18.32
N ARG A 241 -22.07 -50.83 -17.12
CA ARG A 241 -22.42 -52.20 -16.64
C ARG A 241 -21.74 -52.56 -15.29
N THR A 242 -22.51 -53.20 -14.39
CA THR A 242 -22.21 -54.37 -13.49
C THR A 242 -20.81 -54.46 -12.87
N GLY A 243 -20.58 -54.64 -11.56
CA GLY A 243 -21.18 -55.57 -10.60
C GLY A 243 -20.08 -56.49 -10.05
N GLU A 244 -20.03 -56.65 -8.71
CA GLU A 244 -19.32 -57.69 -7.89
C GLU A 244 -17.78 -57.83 -8.02
N ASP A 245 -17.06 -57.83 -6.89
CA ASP A 245 -16.59 -59.06 -6.22
C ASP A 245 -15.78 -58.78 -4.94
N ASP A 246 -15.78 -59.76 -4.05
CA ASP A 246 -15.27 -59.89 -2.69
C ASP A 246 -13.73 -59.94 -2.53
N GLY A 247 -13.25 -59.82 -1.28
CA GLY A 247 -12.10 -60.62 -0.84
C GLY A 247 -11.11 -60.02 0.16
N ASP A 248 -11.29 -60.36 1.43
CA ASP A 248 -10.27 -60.71 2.45
C ASP A 248 -9.22 -59.71 2.99
N ARG A 249 -9.32 -59.47 4.31
CA ARG A 249 -8.22 -59.19 5.26
C ARG A 249 -7.64 -60.53 5.78
N PRO A 250 -6.44 -60.57 6.40
CA PRO A 250 -6.36 -60.43 7.87
C PRO A 250 -5.04 -59.78 8.39
N ASP A 251 -5.15 -58.93 9.42
CA ASP A 251 -4.74 -59.13 10.83
C ASP A 251 -3.24 -59.05 11.17
N ASN A 252 -2.88 -58.06 12.01
CA ASN A 252 -2.17 -58.28 13.29
C ASN A 252 -2.00 -56.96 14.09
N ALA A 253 -2.65 -56.91 15.26
CA ALA A 253 -2.41 -55.98 16.37
C ALA A 253 -1.19 -56.47 17.23
N PRO A 254 -0.75 -55.86 18.37
CA PRO A 254 -1.34 -54.75 19.13
C PRO A 254 -0.37 -53.71 19.76
N TRP A 255 -0.97 -52.65 20.30
CA TRP A 255 -0.43 -51.74 21.31
C TRP A 255 -0.23 -52.42 22.68
N PRO A 256 0.64 -51.86 23.55
CA PRO A 256 0.44 -51.90 25.00
C PRO A 256 0.08 -50.50 25.55
N GLY A 257 -1.00 -50.44 26.32
CA GLY A 257 -1.34 -49.30 27.17
C GLY A 257 -1.09 -49.60 28.65
N ASN A 258 -0.94 -48.53 29.45
CA ASN A 258 -1.35 -48.40 30.86
C ASN A 258 -1.09 -46.92 31.25
N GLY A 259 -1.93 -46.13 31.89
CA GLY A 259 -3.19 -46.34 32.61
C GLY A 259 -3.24 -45.35 33.79
N GLY A 260 -4.18 -44.40 33.78
CA GLY A 260 -4.47 -43.49 34.89
C GLY A 260 -5.46 -42.37 34.48
N LYS A 261 -6.74 -42.50 34.90
CA LYS A 261 -7.88 -41.60 34.60
C LYS A 261 -8.08 -40.54 35.76
N PRO A 262 -9.19 -39.76 35.82
CA PRO A 262 -9.40 -38.44 35.19
C PRO A 262 -9.84 -37.34 36.21
N GLU A 263 -9.68 -36.07 35.88
CA GLU A 263 -10.49 -34.99 36.48
C GLU A 263 -10.96 -34.04 35.36
N ILE A 264 -12.26 -33.72 35.39
CA ILE A 264 -12.97 -32.87 34.43
C ILE A 264 -12.95 -31.44 34.98
N GLY A 265 -12.61 -30.46 34.15
CA GLY A 265 -12.76 -29.04 34.47
C GLY A 265 -12.47 -28.14 33.27
N GLU A 266 -13.53 -27.76 32.57
CA GLU A 266 -13.66 -26.57 31.71
C GLU A 266 -12.71 -26.44 30.50
N GLY A 267 -13.18 -26.99 29.37
CA GLY A 267 -12.65 -26.63 28.05
C GLY A 267 -13.06 -25.21 27.68
N VAL A 268 -12.11 -24.29 27.77
CA VAL A 268 -12.14 -23.01 27.03
C VAL A 268 -11.68 -23.32 25.61
N GLY A 269 -12.50 -22.94 24.63
CA GLY A 269 -12.29 -23.20 23.21
C GLY A 269 -10.93 -22.71 22.73
N GLY A 270 -10.27 -23.56 21.92
CA GLY A 270 -8.95 -23.30 21.37
C GLY A 270 -8.98 -22.13 20.40
N TYR A 271 -8.21 -21.09 20.71
CA TYR A 271 -7.84 -20.06 19.75
C TYR A 271 -6.75 -20.61 18.84
N GLY A 272 -7.07 -20.73 17.55
CA GLY A 272 -6.14 -21.11 16.50
C GLY A 272 -4.96 -20.15 16.47
N ARG A 273 -3.76 -20.71 16.59
CA ARG A 273 -2.51 -20.07 16.20
C ARG A 273 -2.56 -19.90 14.68
N PHE A 274 -2.22 -18.75 14.12
CA PHE A 274 -1.87 -18.67 12.70
C PHE A 274 -0.62 -19.52 12.47
N ALA A 275 -0.85 -20.80 12.21
CA ALA A 275 0.16 -21.67 11.67
C ALA A 275 0.20 -21.39 10.18
N VAL A 276 1.07 -20.49 9.76
CA VAL A 276 1.72 -20.67 8.46
C VAL A 276 2.38 -22.05 8.57
N PRO A 277 1.97 -23.08 7.79
CA PRO A 277 2.45 -24.42 8.03
C PRO A 277 3.99 -24.45 7.89
N ASP A 278 4.67 -24.80 8.97
CA ASP A 278 6.06 -25.26 8.91
C ASP A 278 6.08 -26.60 8.18
N GLY A 279 6.10 -26.56 6.85
CA GLY A 279 6.05 -27.74 6.00
C GLY A 279 6.28 -27.41 4.52
N GLU A 280 7.48 -27.73 4.04
CA GLU A 280 7.87 -27.84 2.62
C GLU A 280 7.25 -26.84 1.63
N PHE A 281 7.91 -25.68 1.55
CA PHE A 281 8.15 -24.86 0.36
C PHE A 281 7.50 -25.35 -0.95
N ARG A 282 6.24 -24.95 -1.20
CA ARG A 282 5.70 -24.91 -2.56
C ARG A 282 6.10 -23.60 -3.22
N SER A 283 7.15 -23.70 -4.03
CA SER A 283 7.64 -22.65 -4.91
C SER A 283 6.57 -22.18 -5.89
N GLY A 284 6.25 -20.90 -5.87
CA GLY A 284 5.68 -20.15 -7.00
C GLY A 284 4.16 -20.04 -7.05
N GLY A 285 3.64 -18.85 -6.71
CA GLY A 285 2.26 -18.44 -6.97
C GLY A 285 1.60 -17.78 -5.76
N GLY A 286 1.49 -16.44 -5.77
CA GLY A 286 0.68 -15.71 -4.76
C GLY A 286 -0.81 -16.05 -4.86
N MET A 287 -1.56 -15.83 -3.77
CA MET A 287 -2.98 -16.12 -3.61
C MET A 287 -3.92 -15.16 -4.37
N GLY A 288 -3.42 -14.04 -4.90
CA GLY A 288 -4.22 -13.11 -5.70
C GLY A 288 -4.73 -13.70 -7.02
N SER A 289 -5.90 -13.24 -7.49
CA SER A 289 -6.41 -13.56 -8.82
C SER A 289 -5.50 -13.01 -9.93
N ASP A 290 -5.59 -13.57 -11.12
CA ASP A 290 -4.70 -13.20 -12.23
C ASP A 290 -4.87 -11.72 -12.64
N ASP A 291 -6.06 -11.12 -12.47
CA ASP A 291 -6.30 -9.72 -12.78
C ASP A 291 -5.63 -8.79 -11.76
N VAL A 292 -5.70 -9.05 -10.45
CA VAL A 292 -4.95 -8.26 -9.44
C VAL A 292 -3.45 -8.50 -9.51
N LYS A 293 -2.98 -9.59 -10.14
CA LYS A 293 -1.57 -9.78 -10.51
C LYS A 293 -1.18 -8.98 -11.75
N LEU A 294 -2.12 -8.30 -12.41
CA LEU A 294 -1.92 -7.57 -13.67
C LEU A 294 -1.53 -8.48 -14.84
N LYS A 295 -2.01 -9.71 -14.85
CA LYS A 295 -1.84 -10.62 -15.97
C LYS A 295 -2.92 -10.38 -17.02
N TYR A 296 -2.55 -10.54 -18.28
CA TYR A 296 -3.48 -10.63 -19.38
C TYR A 296 -4.20 -11.99 -19.35
N ILE A 297 -5.52 -11.94 -19.17
CA ILE A 297 -6.39 -13.13 -19.12
C ILE A 297 -7.08 -13.33 -20.47
N GLY A 298 -7.43 -12.24 -21.15
CA GLY A 298 -8.15 -12.21 -22.41
C GLY A 298 -8.65 -10.81 -22.75
N ASP A 299 -9.34 -10.68 -23.90
CA ASP A 299 -9.87 -9.38 -24.36
C ASP A 299 -11.22 -9.01 -23.72
N ASP A 300 -11.81 -9.89 -22.91
CA ASP A 300 -13.11 -9.69 -22.25
C ASP A 300 -12.95 -8.89 -20.95
N PRO A 301 -13.52 -7.67 -20.84
CA PRO A 301 -13.43 -6.85 -19.63
C PRO A 301 -13.96 -7.52 -18.36
N ASP A 302 -14.90 -8.46 -18.47
CA ASP A 302 -15.46 -9.17 -17.31
C ASP A 302 -14.42 -10.07 -16.62
N SER A 303 -13.31 -10.38 -17.31
CA SER A 303 -12.18 -11.13 -16.74
C SER A 303 -11.33 -10.31 -15.74
N TYR A 304 -11.56 -9.00 -15.65
CA TYR A 304 -10.79 -8.06 -14.84
C TYR A 304 -11.67 -7.33 -13.82
N SER A 305 -12.67 -8.03 -13.28
CA SER A 305 -13.66 -7.44 -12.36
C SER A 305 -13.01 -6.81 -11.13
N ASN A 306 -11.93 -7.38 -10.60
CA ASN A 306 -11.25 -6.88 -9.41
C ASN A 306 -10.50 -5.57 -9.68
N ILE A 307 -10.22 -5.25 -10.94
CA ILE A 307 -9.69 -3.95 -11.35
C ILE A 307 -10.83 -2.98 -11.61
N PHE A 308 -11.78 -3.35 -12.50
CA PHE A 308 -12.78 -2.41 -13.00
C PHE A 308 -13.89 -2.06 -12.00
N GLN A 309 -14.25 -2.96 -11.08
CA GLN A 309 -15.21 -2.66 -10.02
C GLN A 309 -14.60 -1.76 -8.93
N ASN A 310 -13.26 -1.75 -8.84
CA ASN A 310 -12.50 -0.96 -7.87
C ASN A 310 -11.80 0.25 -8.52
N ALA A 311 -12.27 0.68 -9.69
CA ALA A 311 -11.85 1.95 -10.30
C ALA A 311 -12.22 3.14 -9.40
N LYS A 312 -11.32 4.10 -9.32
CA LYS A 312 -11.50 5.36 -8.58
C LYS A 312 -11.89 6.52 -9.49
N THR A 313 -11.65 6.38 -10.80
CA THR A 313 -12.17 7.27 -11.84
C THR A 313 -13.39 6.64 -12.53
N ASP A 314 -14.19 7.47 -13.19
CA ASP A 314 -15.28 6.98 -14.03
C ASP A 314 -14.74 6.42 -15.34
N ILE A 315 -14.92 5.11 -15.55
CA ILE A 315 -14.32 4.38 -16.69
C ILE A 315 -15.36 3.95 -17.74
N GLY A 316 -15.05 4.19 -19.01
CA GLY A 316 -15.83 3.76 -20.16
C GLY A 316 -15.29 2.48 -20.82
N SER A 317 -16.01 1.98 -21.83
CA SER A 317 -15.58 0.80 -22.61
C SER A 317 -14.25 1.01 -23.34
N ALA A 318 -13.95 2.26 -23.74
CA ALA A 318 -12.67 2.59 -24.39
C ALA A 318 -11.49 2.46 -23.41
N ASP A 319 -11.67 2.91 -22.16
CA ASP A 319 -10.67 2.82 -21.11
C ASP A 319 -10.40 1.37 -20.72
N LYS A 320 -11.47 0.58 -20.55
CA LYS A 320 -11.34 -0.86 -20.29
C LYS A 320 -10.53 -1.56 -21.38
N LYS A 321 -10.84 -1.29 -22.65
CA LYS A 321 -10.10 -1.86 -23.78
C LYS A 321 -8.63 -1.41 -23.76
N ARG A 322 -8.37 -0.13 -23.51
CA ARG A 322 -7.02 0.43 -23.46
C ARG A 322 -6.19 -0.24 -22.37
N LEU A 323 -6.73 -0.35 -21.16
CA LEU A 323 -6.05 -1.06 -20.06
C LEU A 323 -5.74 -2.51 -20.41
N ILE A 324 -6.69 -3.24 -21.00
CA ILE A 324 -6.48 -4.65 -21.39
C ILE A 324 -5.35 -4.80 -22.40
N GLU A 325 -5.26 -3.89 -23.38
CA GLU A 325 -4.14 -3.88 -24.33
C GLU A 325 -2.80 -3.59 -23.64
N SER A 326 -2.78 -2.70 -22.63
CA SER A 326 -1.58 -2.47 -21.80
C SER A 326 -1.17 -3.72 -21.02
N LEU A 327 -2.13 -4.43 -20.41
CA LEU A 327 -1.87 -5.67 -19.68
C LEU A 327 -1.36 -6.78 -20.62
N LYS A 328 -1.86 -6.82 -21.86
CA LYS A 328 -1.40 -7.74 -22.91
C LYS A 328 0.06 -7.50 -23.29
N LYS A 329 0.41 -6.25 -23.56
CA LYS A 329 1.80 -5.81 -23.83
C LYS A 329 2.72 -6.14 -22.66
N LEU A 330 2.29 -5.79 -21.45
CA LEU A 330 3.02 -6.05 -20.22
C LEU A 330 3.28 -7.55 -20.00
N SER A 331 2.24 -8.38 -20.10
CA SER A 331 2.35 -9.83 -19.89
C SER A 331 3.16 -10.51 -20.97
N GLY A 332 3.06 -10.04 -22.23
CA GLY A 332 3.90 -10.52 -23.33
C GLY A 332 5.34 -10.01 -23.27
N LYS A 333 5.63 -9.02 -22.41
CA LYS A 333 6.91 -8.29 -22.36
C LYS A 333 7.26 -7.64 -23.71
N GLU A 334 6.23 -7.23 -24.45
CA GLU A 334 6.33 -6.61 -25.77
C GLU A 334 5.86 -5.15 -25.69
N GLU A 335 6.53 -4.23 -26.40
CA GLU A 335 6.17 -2.81 -26.40
C GLU A 335 6.01 -2.23 -24.97
N ILE A 336 6.99 -2.48 -24.11
CA ILE A 336 6.98 -2.06 -22.70
C ILE A 336 6.89 -0.54 -22.55
N GLU A 337 7.65 0.22 -23.32
CA GLU A 337 7.76 1.68 -23.16
C GLU A 337 6.42 2.40 -23.44
N PRO A 338 5.62 1.98 -24.43
CA PRO A 338 4.22 2.39 -24.57
C PRO A 338 3.27 1.91 -23.46
N ALA A 339 3.53 0.75 -22.85
CA ALA A 339 2.63 0.13 -21.88
C ALA A 339 2.92 0.53 -20.42
N VAL A 340 4.15 0.98 -20.12
CA VAL A 340 4.64 1.21 -18.76
C VAL A 340 5.45 2.50 -18.71
N ASP A 341 5.26 3.26 -17.63
CA ASP A 341 6.20 4.31 -17.28
C ASP A 341 7.47 3.71 -16.65
N VAL A 342 8.42 3.32 -17.52
CA VAL A 342 9.68 2.66 -17.16
C VAL A 342 10.38 3.34 -15.98
N ASP A 343 10.52 4.66 -16.00
CA ASP A 343 11.22 5.40 -14.95
C ASP A 343 10.47 5.32 -13.61
N LYS A 344 9.17 5.65 -13.61
CA LYS A 344 8.35 5.66 -12.39
C LYS A 344 8.21 4.27 -11.77
N VAL A 345 8.02 3.24 -12.59
CA VAL A 345 7.83 1.87 -12.11
C VAL A 345 9.13 1.29 -11.54
N ILE A 346 10.28 1.53 -12.17
CA ILE A 346 11.56 1.09 -11.60
C ILE A 346 11.83 1.83 -10.28
N ARG A 347 11.60 3.14 -10.20
CA ARG A 347 11.71 3.91 -8.94
C ARG A 347 10.81 3.38 -7.83
N TYR A 348 9.58 3.01 -8.18
CA TYR A 348 8.64 2.37 -7.25
C TYR A 348 9.25 1.09 -6.68
N PHE A 349 9.72 0.18 -7.55
CA PHE A 349 10.27 -1.10 -7.11
C PHE A 349 11.62 -0.97 -6.38
N THR A 350 12.43 0.03 -6.70
CA THR A 350 13.66 0.34 -5.96
C THR A 350 13.37 0.57 -4.47
N VAL A 351 12.43 1.46 -4.15
CA VAL A 351 12.09 1.76 -2.75
C VAL A 351 11.25 0.63 -2.14
N HIS A 352 10.30 0.08 -2.89
CA HIS A 352 9.44 -1.03 -2.43
C HIS A 352 10.25 -2.26 -2.01
N ASN A 353 11.25 -2.65 -2.80
CA ASN A 353 12.10 -3.80 -2.49
C ASN A 353 13.12 -3.50 -1.39
N PHE A 354 13.50 -2.23 -1.20
CA PHE A 354 14.26 -1.83 -0.02
C PHE A 354 13.44 -2.02 1.25
N VAL A 355 12.17 -1.56 1.27
CA VAL A 355 11.34 -1.64 2.47
C VAL A 355 10.72 -3.01 2.70
N VAL A 356 10.74 -3.96 1.76
CA VAL A 356 10.29 -5.35 1.99
C VAL A 356 8.86 -5.40 2.57
N ASN A 357 7.89 -4.85 1.82
CA ASN A 357 6.47 -4.91 2.21
C ASN A 357 5.81 -6.20 1.67
N GLY A 358 5.60 -7.19 2.54
CA GLY A 358 4.95 -8.45 2.18
C GLY A 358 3.42 -8.35 1.96
N ASP A 359 2.79 -7.28 2.44
CA ASP A 359 1.36 -7.00 2.23
C ASP A 359 1.15 -6.11 1.00
N SER A 360 1.59 -6.60 -0.16
CA SER A 360 1.73 -5.77 -1.36
C SER A 360 1.57 -6.56 -2.65
N TYR A 361 1.77 -5.90 -3.80
CA TYR A 361 1.78 -6.52 -5.13
C TYR A 361 2.78 -7.69 -5.26
N THR A 362 4.02 -7.54 -4.79
CA THR A 362 5.05 -8.60 -4.84
C THR A 362 4.90 -9.62 -3.71
N GLY A 363 4.01 -9.34 -2.76
CA GLY A 363 3.60 -10.21 -1.67
C GLY A 363 2.76 -11.41 -2.10
N GLN A 364 2.39 -12.22 -1.10
CA GLN A 364 1.57 -13.42 -1.33
C GLN A 364 0.12 -13.06 -1.63
N ILE A 365 -0.46 -12.07 -0.95
CA ILE A 365 -1.87 -11.71 -1.08
C ILE A 365 -2.14 -10.87 -2.34
N VAL A 366 -1.16 -10.11 -2.82
CA VAL A 366 -1.26 -9.23 -4.00
C VAL A 366 -2.29 -8.11 -3.78
N HIS A 367 -1.96 -7.21 -2.86
CA HIS A 367 -2.85 -6.14 -2.40
C HIS A 367 -2.09 -4.80 -2.25
N ASN A 368 -2.75 -3.76 -1.73
CA ASN A 368 -2.15 -2.49 -1.29
C ASN A 368 -1.30 -1.77 -2.35
N TYR A 369 -1.86 -1.64 -3.55
CA TYR A 369 -1.32 -0.75 -4.57
C TYR A 369 -2.45 -0.11 -5.35
N TYR A 370 -2.18 1.07 -5.90
CA TYR A 370 -3.00 1.64 -6.97
C TYR A 370 -2.27 1.50 -8.29
N LEU A 371 -3.06 1.35 -9.35
CA LEU A 371 -2.61 1.35 -10.73
C LEU A 371 -3.13 2.63 -11.38
N TYR A 372 -2.22 3.45 -11.88
CA TYR A 372 -2.53 4.59 -12.72
C TYR A 372 -2.30 4.25 -14.19
N GLU A 373 -3.19 4.71 -15.07
CA GLU A 373 -3.16 4.47 -16.50
C GLU A 373 -3.44 5.76 -17.26
N GLU A 374 -2.52 6.21 -18.12
CA GLU A 374 -2.72 7.36 -18.99
C GLU A 374 -2.31 7.00 -20.42
N ASP A 375 -3.24 7.12 -21.37
CA ASP A 375 -3.04 6.79 -22.79
C ASP A 375 -2.42 5.40 -23.05
N GLY A 376 -2.71 4.44 -22.17
CA GLY A 376 -2.23 3.06 -22.20
C GLY A 376 -0.92 2.84 -21.46
N ARG A 377 -0.35 3.87 -20.83
CA ARG A 377 0.89 3.79 -20.07
C ARG A 377 0.61 3.64 -18.58
N LEU A 378 1.14 2.58 -17.98
CA LEU A 378 0.87 2.19 -16.60
C LEU A 378 1.96 2.65 -15.62
N SER A 379 1.57 3.05 -14.42
CA SER A 379 2.46 3.25 -13.28
C SER A 379 1.84 2.78 -11.96
N MET A 380 2.68 2.52 -10.96
CA MET A 380 2.25 2.11 -9.63
C MET A 380 2.27 3.27 -8.64
N ILE A 381 1.30 3.30 -7.75
CA ILE A 381 1.22 4.26 -6.64
C ILE A 381 1.15 3.46 -5.32
N PRO A 382 2.00 3.77 -4.32
CA PRO A 382 2.06 3.05 -3.06
C PRO A 382 0.84 3.32 -2.17
N TRP A 383 0.44 2.30 -1.41
CA TRP A 383 -0.60 2.43 -0.40
C TRP A 383 -0.36 1.41 0.73
N ASP A 384 -0.70 1.76 1.96
CA ASP A 384 -0.69 0.90 3.16
C ASP A 384 0.62 0.13 3.40
N TYR A 385 1.64 0.85 3.87
CA TYR A 385 2.99 0.33 4.17
C TYR A 385 3.24 0.15 5.67
N ASN A 386 2.18 0.09 6.48
CA ASN A 386 2.24 -0.18 7.91
C ASN A 386 2.88 -1.54 8.27
N LEU A 387 2.89 -2.51 7.35
CA LEU A 387 3.54 -3.83 7.51
C LEU A 387 4.84 -3.98 6.71
N ALA A 388 5.44 -2.86 6.30
CA ALA A 388 6.75 -2.82 5.66
C ALA A 388 7.89 -3.18 6.65
N PHE A 389 9.12 -3.12 6.16
CA PHE A 389 10.38 -3.46 6.85
C PHE A 389 10.41 -4.92 7.31
N GLY A 390 9.83 -5.82 6.51
CA GLY A 390 9.74 -7.25 6.79
C GLY A 390 8.70 -7.65 7.83
N THR A 391 7.85 -6.72 8.29
CA THR A 391 6.97 -6.95 9.45
C THR A 391 5.64 -7.63 9.15
N PHE A 392 5.30 -7.84 7.87
CA PHE A 392 4.13 -8.64 7.48
C PHE A 392 4.22 -10.08 7.98
N GLN A 393 5.30 -10.81 7.65
CA GLN A 393 5.56 -12.13 8.24
C GLN A 393 6.20 -12.03 9.63
N GLY A 394 7.07 -11.04 9.84
CA GLY A 394 7.61 -10.66 11.15
C GLY A 394 8.47 -11.72 11.88
N ASN A 395 8.73 -12.88 11.27
CA ASN A 395 9.29 -14.05 11.96
C ASN A 395 10.74 -14.40 11.58
N ASP A 396 11.30 -13.82 10.53
CA ASP A 396 12.68 -14.10 10.07
C ASP A 396 13.40 -12.81 9.65
N ALA A 397 14.13 -12.22 10.60
CA ALA A 397 14.92 -11.01 10.39
C ALA A 397 16.00 -11.19 9.32
N GLN A 398 16.68 -12.35 9.29
CA GLN A 398 17.77 -12.57 8.36
C GLN A 398 17.24 -12.66 6.92
N LYS A 399 16.12 -13.35 6.73
CA LYS A 399 15.46 -13.43 5.42
C LYS A 399 14.95 -12.07 4.96
N ALA A 400 14.33 -11.28 5.85
CA ALA A 400 13.85 -9.94 5.50
C ALA A 400 14.99 -8.99 5.12
N VAL A 401 16.09 -8.97 5.89
CA VAL A 401 17.30 -8.21 5.57
C VAL A 401 17.87 -8.60 4.21
N ASN A 402 17.89 -9.90 3.91
CA ASN A 402 18.48 -10.42 2.68
C ASN A 402 17.47 -10.62 1.54
N ASP A 403 16.24 -10.11 1.62
CA ASP A 403 15.21 -10.33 0.59
C ASP A 403 15.80 -10.08 -0.83
N PRO A 404 15.75 -11.06 -1.75
CA PRO A 404 16.52 -10.99 -3.00
C PRO A 404 16.02 -9.87 -3.92
N ILE A 405 16.91 -9.01 -4.41
CA ILE A 405 16.51 -7.85 -5.22
C ILE A 405 15.98 -8.22 -6.61
N ASP A 406 16.34 -9.39 -7.14
CA ASP A 406 15.93 -9.85 -8.49
C ASP A 406 14.77 -10.85 -8.44
N THR A 407 14.45 -11.39 -7.26
CA THR A 407 13.26 -12.23 -7.00
C THR A 407 12.70 -11.90 -5.61
N PRO A 408 12.20 -10.67 -5.39
CA PRO A 408 11.81 -10.20 -4.07
C PRO A 408 10.53 -10.88 -3.59
N LEU A 409 10.43 -11.07 -2.28
CA LEU A 409 9.22 -11.56 -1.61
C LEU A 409 8.66 -12.85 -2.24
N SER A 410 7.52 -12.76 -2.93
CA SER A 410 6.84 -13.90 -3.58
C SER A 410 6.95 -13.89 -5.10
N VAL A 411 7.77 -12.99 -5.67
CA VAL A 411 8.13 -13.02 -7.09
C VAL A 411 8.98 -14.27 -7.33
N SER A 412 8.55 -15.11 -8.26
CA SER A 412 9.34 -16.21 -8.79
C SER A 412 9.68 -15.98 -10.25
N SER A 413 10.63 -16.75 -10.77
CA SER A 413 11.08 -16.71 -12.17
C SER A 413 10.01 -17.09 -13.23
N GLY A 414 8.75 -17.30 -12.83
CA GLY A 414 7.69 -17.93 -13.63
C GLY A 414 6.62 -17.00 -14.22
N GLU A 415 6.90 -15.71 -14.44
CA GLU A 415 5.96 -14.74 -15.05
C GLU A 415 4.67 -14.50 -14.23
N GLU A 416 4.76 -14.59 -12.91
CA GLU A 416 3.63 -14.45 -12.00
C GLU A 416 3.33 -12.99 -11.61
N ARG A 417 4.23 -12.05 -11.92
CA ARG A 417 4.12 -10.62 -11.57
C ARG A 417 4.57 -9.75 -12.76
N PRO A 418 3.78 -9.67 -13.85
CA PRO A 418 4.17 -8.95 -15.06
C PRO A 418 4.71 -7.54 -14.85
N MET A 419 4.16 -6.78 -13.88
CA MET A 419 4.60 -5.41 -13.57
C MET A 419 5.99 -5.33 -12.97
N PHE A 420 6.49 -6.38 -12.34
CA PHE A 420 7.88 -6.49 -11.89
C PHE A 420 8.74 -7.25 -12.90
N ASP A 421 8.21 -8.35 -13.46
CA ASP A 421 8.94 -9.29 -14.31
C ASP A 421 9.48 -8.65 -15.60
N TRP A 422 8.84 -7.59 -16.11
CA TRP A 422 9.32 -6.90 -17.31
C TRP A 422 10.69 -6.23 -17.11
N ILE A 423 11.06 -5.88 -15.86
CA ILE A 423 12.36 -5.27 -15.54
C ILE A 423 13.52 -6.18 -15.96
N PHE A 424 13.30 -7.50 -15.94
CA PHE A 424 14.30 -8.51 -16.29
C PHE A 424 14.13 -9.04 -17.73
N SER A 425 13.29 -8.39 -18.55
CA SER A 425 13.06 -8.79 -19.94
C SER A 425 14.15 -8.30 -20.91
N LYS A 426 14.90 -7.27 -20.52
CA LYS A 426 16.03 -6.70 -21.27
C LYS A 426 17.13 -6.28 -20.30
N ASP A 427 18.39 -6.41 -20.72
CA ASP A 427 19.56 -6.01 -19.93
C ASP A 427 19.50 -4.53 -19.54
N GLU A 428 19.07 -3.66 -20.47
CA GLU A 428 18.97 -2.20 -20.25
C GLU A 428 18.04 -1.84 -19.07
N TYR A 429 16.94 -2.56 -18.88
CA TYR A 429 16.01 -2.33 -17.78
C TYR A 429 16.56 -2.87 -16.45
N THR A 430 17.23 -4.01 -16.50
CA THR A 430 17.86 -4.61 -15.33
C THR A 430 18.98 -3.71 -14.81
N GLU A 431 19.82 -3.21 -15.73
CA GLU A 431 20.89 -2.26 -15.44
C GLU A 431 20.32 -0.96 -14.83
N LEU A 432 19.23 -0.43 -15.39
CA LEU A 432 18.58 0.77 -14.84
C LEU A 432 18.03 0.54 -13.42
N TYR A 433 17.42 -0.62 -13.16
CA TYR A 433 16.94 -0.98 -11.82
C TYR A 433 18.08 -1.13 -10.81
N HIS A 434 19.17 -1.79 -11.18
CA HIS A 434 20.36 -1.91 -10.33
C HIS A 434 21.07 -0.57 -10.12
N GLN A 435 21.06 0.30 -11.13
CA GLN A 435 21.54 1.68 -11.00
C GLN A 435 20.70 2.46 -9.99
N TYR A 436 19.37 2.40 -10.08
CA TYR A 436 18.49 3.10 -9.14
C TYR A 436 18.59 2.54 -7.71
N LEU A 437 18.77 1.24 -7.52
CA LEU A 437 19.09 0.69 -6.19
C LEU A 437 20.41 1.23 -5.64
N THR A 438 21.42 1.36 -6.50
CA THR A 438 22.73 1.92 -6.13
C THR A 438 22.58 3.39 -5.70
N GLU A 439 21.92 4.22 -6.53
CA GLU A 439 21.66 5.64 -6.26
C GLU A 439 20.84 5.81 -4.98
N PHE A 440 19.75 5.06 -4.82
CA PHE A 440 18.90 5.12 -3.65
C PHE A 440 19.68 4.87 -2.35
N ILE A 441 20.52 3.83 -2.32
CA ILE A 441 21.30 3.47 -1.13
C ILE A 441 22.45 4.43 -0.84
N GLN A 442 22.97 5.12 -1.86
CA GLN A 442 24.08 6.06 -1.72
C GLN A 442 23.61 7.47 -1.33
N ASP A 443 22.52 7.93 -1.94
CA ASP A 443 22.12 9.33 -1.91
C ASP A 443 20.99 9.62 -0.91
N THR A 444 20.32 8.59 -0.38
CA THR A 444 19.20 8.76 0.55
C THR A 444 19.63 8.74 2.01
N ASP A 445 19.36 9.83 2.73
CA ASP A 445 19.59 9.97 4.17
C ASP A 445 18.48 9.28 5.00
N ILE A 446 18.45 7.94 4.97
CA ILE A 446 17.44 7.14 5.67
C ILE A 446 17.57 7.28 7.19
N GLU A 447 18.78 7.16 7.73
CA GLU A 447 19.05 7.29 9.17
C GLU A 447 18.65 8.68 9.69
N GLY A 448 19.05 9.75 8.98
CA GLY A 448 18.67 11.10 9.37
C GLY A 448 17.17 11.36 9.23
N LEU A 449 16.47 10.70 8.29
CA LEU A 449 15.01 10.77 8.21
C LEU A 449 14.36 10.10 9.44
N ILE A 450 14.84 8.93 9.86
CA ILE A 450 14.37 8.26 11.08
C ILE A 450 14.60 9.16 12.30
N ASP A 451 15.81 9.67 12.50
CA ASP A 451 16.18 10.50 13.66
C ASP A 451 15.36 11.79 13.75
N ARG A 452 15.16 12.48 12.62
CA ARG A 452 14.33 13.70 12.58
C ARG A 452 12.88 13.37 12.93
N THR A 453 12.38 12.22 12.49
CA THR A 453 11.00 11.80 12.72
C THR A 453 10.78 11.39 14.17
N GLU A 454 11.65 10.54 14.73
CA GLU A 454 11.64 10.16 16.15
C GLU A 454 11.60 11.40 17.05
N LYS A 455 12.53 12.33 16.82
CA LYS A 455 12.60 13.57 17.59
C LYS A 455 11.32 14.41 17.49
N MET A 456 10.67 14.41 16.34
CA MET A 456 9.46 15.18 16.09
C MET A 456 8.25 14.58 16.83
N ILE A 457 8.12 13.25 16.84
CA ILE A 457 6.91 12.58 17.33
C ILE A 457 7.01 12.08 18.76
N ALA A 458 8.21 11.82 19.29
CA ALA A 458 8.42 11.27 20.64
C ALA A 458 7.63 12.01 21.74
N PRO A 459 7.60 13.36 21.81
CA PRO A 459 6.82 14.06 22.83
C PRO A 459 5.31 13.82 22.75
N TYR A 460 4.81 13.49 21.55
CA TYR A 460 3.39 13.21 21.32
C TYR A 460 3.06 11.75 21.61
N VAL A 461 3.97 10.83 21.30
CA VAL A 461 3.86 9.41 21.69
C VAL A 461 3.83 9.28 23.22
N GLU A 462 4.72 9.98 23.93
CA GLU A 462 4.77 9.97 25.41
C GLU A 462 3.50 10.56 26.04
N LYS A 463 2.87 11.55 25.37
CA LYS A 463 1.64 12.19 25.83
C LYS A 463 0.38 11.36 25.55
N ASP A 464 0.39 10.52 24.50
CA ASP A 464 -0.80 9.84 24.00
C ASP A 464 -1.26 8.72 24.95
N SER A 465 -2.32 8.99 25.71
CA SER A 465 -2.89 8.00 26.65
C SER A 465 -3.71 6.90 25.97
N GLY A 466 -4.07 7.07 24.69
CA GLY A 466 -4.83 6.10 23.91
C GLY A 466 -3.96 5.20 23.03
N THR A 467 -2.63 5.32 23.11
CA THR A 467 -1.66 4.54 22.30
C THR A 467 -1.84 3.02 22.42
N PHE A 468 -1.55 2.31 21.33
CA PHE A 468 -1.47 0.84 21.32
C PHE A 468 -0.15 0.31 21.90
N TYR A 469 0.84 1.15 22.15
CA TYR A 469 2.16 0.72 22.56
C TYR A 469 2.72 1.65 23.63
N SER A 470 3.49 1.09 24.56
CA SER A 470 4.25 1.88 25.53
C SER A 470 5.33 2.72 24.85
N TYR A 471 5.81 3.75 25.56
CA TYR A 471 6.91 4.58 25.06
C TYR A 471 8.21 3.77 24.92
N GLU A 472 8.46 2.82 25.82
CA GLU A 472 9.61 1.92 25.75
C GLU A 472 9.55 0.99 24.53
N GLU A 473 8.36 0.48 24.18
CA GLU A 473 8.17 -0.30 22.96
C GLU A 473 8.41 0.56 21.71
N PHE A 474 7.96 1.81 21.70
CA PHE A 474 8.29 2.77 20.65
C PHE A 474 9.81 2.94 20.49
N GLU A 475 10.55 3.21 21.57
CA GLU A 475 12.01 3.36 21.52
C GLU A 475 12.70 2.09 20.98
N ALA A 476 12.27 0.90 21.42
CA ALA A 476 12.77 -0.37 20.93
C ALA A 476 12.47 -0.57 19.43
N GLY A 477 11.26 -0.22 18.99
CA GLY A 477 10.85 -0.29 17.59
C GLY A 477 11.67 0.63 16.69
N VAL A 478 11.91 1.88 17.08
CA VAL A 478 12.75 2.79 16.29
C VAL A 478 14.20 2.30 16.24
N ALA A 479 14.73 1.72 17.33
CA ALA A 479 16.06 1.11 17.32
C ALA A 479 16.16 -0.08 16.34
N ALA A 480 15.16 -0.98 16.36
CA ALA A 480 15.08 -2.11 15.44
C ALA A 480 14.95 -1.65 13.98
N LEU A 481 14.19 -0.59 13.72
CA LEU A 481 14.03 0.00 12.38
C LEU A 481 15.35 0.54 11.83
N ARG A 482 16.14 1.24 12.65
CA ARG A 482 17.48 1.69 12.26
C ARG A 482 18.39 0.52 11.90
N GLU A 483 18.40 -0.52 12.74
CA GLU A 483 19.21 -1.71 12.49
C GLU A 483 18.77 -2.42 11.20
N PHE A 484 17.46 -2.61 10.98
CA PHE A 484 16.93 -3.18 9.74
C PHE A 484 17.39 -2.39 8.51
N CYS A 485 17.19 -1.06 8.50
CA CYS A 485 17.57 -0.23 7.36
C CYS A 485 19.07 -0.30 7.05
N SER A 486 19.92 -0.30 8.09
CA SER A 486 21.37 -0.43 7.93
C SER A 486 21.76 -1.79 7.33
N LEU A 487 21.26 -2.89 7.89
CA LEU A 487 21.57 -4.23 7.42
C LEU A 487 20.99 -4.50 6.03
N ARG A 488 19.80 -3.96 5.72
CA ARG A 488 19.17 -4.07 4.41
C ARG A 488 19.99 -3.35 3.34
N ALA A 489 20.49 -2.14 3.64
CA ALA A 489 21.39 -1.42 2.75
C ALA A 489 22.72 -2.17 2.54
N GLU A 490 23.27 -2.81 3.57
CA GLU A 490 24.45 -3.69 3.45
C GLU A 490 24.17 -4.88 2.53
N SER A 491 23.05 -5.59 2.74
CA SER A 491 22.67 -6.73 1.93
C SER A 491 22.51 -6.35 0.46
N ILE A 492 21.78 -5.29 0.15
CA ILE A 492 21.57 -4.86 -1.24
C ILE A 492 22.89 -4.45 -1.90
N ARG A 493 23.80 -3.75 -1.21
CA ARG A 493 25.16 -3.48 -1.74
C ARG A 493 25.89 -4.77 -2.07
N GLY A 494 25.78 -5.78 -1.21
CA GLY A 494 26.33 -7.11 -1.44
C GLY A 494 25.69 -7.84 -2.63
N GLN A 495 24.38 -7.64 -2.85
CA GLN A 495 23.66 -8.22 -3.98
C GLN A 495 24.09 -7.57 -5.31
N LEU A 496 24.18 -6.24 -5.33
CA LEU A 496 24.61 -5.48 -6.52
C LEU A 496 26.07 -5.75 -6.92
N ASN A 497 26.96 -6.05 -5.96
CA ASN A 497 28.37 -6.32 -6.24
C ASN A 497 28.71 -7.83 -6.35
N GLY A 498 27.73 -8.70 -6.14
CA GLY A 498 27.85 -10.16 -6.26
C GLY A 498 28.46 -10.89 -5.05
N THR A 499 28.68 -10.23 -3.90
CA THR A 499 29.11 -10.92 -2.67
C THR A 499 27.97 -11.63 -1.96
N VAL A 500 26.72 -11.18 -2.16
CA VAL A 500 25.47 -11.81 -1.74
C VAL A 500 24.70 -12.17 -3.03
N PRO A 501 24.10 -13.36 -3.18
CA PRO A 501 23.27 -13.64 -4.35
C PRO A 501 22.01 -12.78 -4.40
N SER A 502 21.66 -12.27 -5.59
CA SER A 502 20.50 -11.40 -5.81
C SER A 502 19.17 -12.14 -6.03
N THR A 503 19.19 -13.47 -6.12
CA THR A 503 18.01 -14.33 -6.32
C THR A 503 17.80 -15.29 -5.17
N ALA A 504 16.55 -15.69 -4.92
CA ALA A 504 16.18 -16.65 -3.88
C ALA A 504 16.91 -17.99 -4.05
N GLU A 505 17.00 -18.48 -5.29
CA GLU A 505 17.73 -19.72 -5.63
C GLU A 505 19.22 -19.59 -5.32
N GLY A 506 19.83 -18.45 -5.67
CA GLY A 506 21.23 -18.17 -5.41
C GLY A 506 21.54 -18.11 -3.91
N GLN A 507 20.65 -17.48 -3.13
CA GLN A 507 20.78 -17.38 -1.67
C GLN A 507 20.62 -18.73 -0.99
N ALA A 508 19.66 -19.54 -1.43
CA ALA A 508 19.48 -20.91 -0.94
C ALA A 508 20.72 -21.79 -1.21
N ALA A 509 21.41 -21.58 -2.34
CA ALA A 509 22.65 -22.27 -2.67
C ALA A 509 23.88 -21.77 -1.88
N ASN A 510 23.86 -20.51 -1.39
CA ASN A 510 25.01 -19.88 -0.73
C ASN A 510 24.63 -19.17 0.59
N PRO A 511 24.01 -19.86 1.56
CA PRO A 511 23.46 -19.22 2.76
C PRO A 511 24.53 -18.55 3.65
N SER A 512 25.79 -18.99 3.57
CA SER A 512 26.90 -18.39 4.32
C SER A 512 27.32 -17.00 3.85
N SER A 513 26.83 -16.56 2.68
CA SER A 513 27.10 -15.22 2.14
C SER A 513 26.13 -14.16 2.67
N LEU A 514 25.01 -14.58 3.27
CA LEU A 514 23.95 -13.70 3.73
C LEU A 514 24.40 -12.84 4.92
N ILE A 515 23.93 -11.60 4.96
CA ILE A 515 24.15 -10.70 6.09
C ILE A 515 23.48 -11.30 7.34
N SER A 516 24.19 -11.31 8.46
CA SER A 516 23.67 -11.82 9.73
C SER A 516 22.95 -10.70 10.49
N SER A 517 21.83 -11.03 11.14
CA SER A 517 21.01 -10.09 11.91
C SER A 517 20.63 -10.66 13.29
N PRO A 518 21.60 -11.08 14.13
CA PRO A 518 21.31 -11.85 15.36
C PRO A 518 20.66 -11.03 16.48
N TYR A 519 20.69 -9.69 16.37
CA TYR A 519 20.15 -8.76 17.37
C TYR A 519 18.89 -8.03 16.90
N LEU A 520 18.53 -8.19 15.62
CA LEU A 520 17.34 -7.58 15.04
C LEU A 520 16.11 -8.43 15.34
N THR A 521 15.15 -7.85 16.05
CA THR A 521 13.84 -8.45 16.31
C THR A 521 12.78 -7.68 15.54
N LEU A 522 12.24 -8.28 14.46
CA LEU A 522 11.25 -7.60 13.63
C LEU A 522 9.95 -7.26 14.40
N SER A 523 9.57 -8.07 15.39
CA SER A 523 8.38 -7.79 16.20
C SER A 523 8.48 -6.53 17.06
N ASP A 524 9.68 -6.03 17.32
CA ASP A 524 9.84 -4.78 18.07
C ASP A 524 9.34 -3.58 17.23
N MET A 525 9.32 -3.71 15.90
CA MET A 525 8.73 -2.72 15.00
C MET A 525 7.20 -2.85 14.86
N GLY A 526 6.56 -3.83 15.50
CA GLY A 526 5.15 -4.17 15.33
C GLY A 526 4.91 -5.02 14.07
N THR A 527 3.98 -5.98 14.16
CA THR A 527 3.68 -6.97 13.12
C THR A 527 2.18 -7.15 12.94
N MET A 528 1.78 -7.94 11.94
CA MET A 528 0.38 -8.26 11.67
C MET A 528 -0.35 -8.84 12.91
N ASP A 529 0.35 -9.65 13.71
CA ASP A 529 -0.20 -10.36 14.88
C ASP A 529 -0.21 -9.52 16.17
N ASP A 530 0.52 -8.40 16.23
CA ASP A 530 0.61 -7.60 17.47
C ASP A 530 -0.70 -6.90 17.81
N GLY A 531 -1.55 -6.62 16.82
CA GLY A 531 -2.93 -6.18 17.04
C GLY A 531 -3.78 -7.19 17.83
N LYS A 532 -3.36 -8.46 17.96
CA LYS A 532 -4.06 -9.48 18.75
C LYS A 532 -3.41 -9.77 20.11
N ARG A 533 -2.20 -9.26 20.38
CA ARG A 533 -1.46 -9.57 21.62
C ARG A 533 -2.04 -8.95 22.89
N MET A 534 -2.81 -7.86 22.75
CA MET A 534 -3.38 -7.11 23.87
C MET A 534 -4.46 -7.85 24.68
N ASN A 535 -4.99 -8.98 24.17
CA ASN A 535 -5.94 -9.84 24.88
C ASN A 535 -5.30 -10.79 25.93
N ARG A 536 -4.06 -10.51 26.36
CA ARG A 536 -3.36 -11.29 27.39
C ARG A 536 -3.11 -10.46 28.65
N ASN A 537 -4.17 -10.01 29.31
CA ASN A 537 -4.13 -9.65 30.73
C ASN A 537 -5.37 -10.18 31.45
#